data_AF-A0A838D4F0-F1
#
_entry.id   AF-A0A838D4F0-F1
#
_cell.length_a   1.000
_cell.length_b   1.000
_cell.length_c   1.000
_cell.angle_alpha   90.00
_cell.angle_beta   90.00
_cell.angle_gamma   90.00
#
_symmetry.space_group_name_H-M   'P 1'
#
loop_
_entity.id
_entity.type
_entity.pdbx_description
1 polymer ?
#
loop_
_entity_poly.entity_id
_entity_poly.type
_entity_poly.pdbx_seq_one_letter_code
_entity_poly.pdbx_strand_id
1 'polypeptide(L)'
;MRSAYRAQGADAPFSDARAHHGVAFEGYFWRVTDPGTGGVVVALLGICRDRDGRSWATAALAGHPGGVVRRATLDHAAGDPARLAVHGATADGRSRVHADERRVTFALGEDAHLTVEVERPVRWPRRALGGTGPAQVVPGLSQYWHPWLLDGTARGSARLGERTWNLDGARVYAEKNWGGGGFPAAWWWGQAHGFAREDATVAFAGGRAGLGPLRLTATSVIVRAGREVVRLTR
;
A
#
# COMPACT_ATOMS: atom_id res chain seq x y z
N MET A 1 -8.67 -2.86 25.37
CA MET A 1 -9.75 -3.35 24.48
C MET A 1 -9.54 -2.97 23.01
N ARG A 2 -9.37 -1.69 22.64
CA ARG A 2 -9.16 -1.27 21.23
C ARG A 2 -7.89 -1.84 20.56
N SER A 3 -6.77 -1.90 21.29
CA SER A 3 -5.50 -2.45 20.78
C SER A 3 -5.61 -3.97 20.45
N ALA A 4 -6.19 -4.77 21.36
CA ALA A 4 -6.39 -6.21 21.13
C ALA A 4 -7.35 -6.53 19.98
N TYR A 5 -8.34 -5.67 19.74
CA TYR A 5 -9.24 -5.79 18.60
C TYR A 5 -8.50 -5.51 17.28
N ARG A 6 -7.70 -4.43 17.23
CA ARG A 6 -6.87 -4.10 16.07
C ARG A 6 -5.78 -5.13 15.78
N ALA A 7 -5.24 -5.78 16.82
CA ALA A 7 -4.27 -6.86 16.66
C ALA A 7 -4.85 -8.10 15.94
N GLN A 8 -6.17 -8.20 15.78
CA GLN A 8 -6.83 -9.21 14.95
C GLN A 8 -7.05 -8.73 13.50
N GLY A 9 -6.48 -7.57 13.15
CA GLY A 9 -6.61 -6.90 11.86
C GLY A 9 -7.89 -6.09 11.69
N ALA A 10 -8.89 -6.20 12.58
CA ALA A 10 -10.14 -5.46 12.42
C ALA A 10 -10.03 -4.02 12.90
N ASP A 11 -10.86 -3.18 12.31
CA ASP A 11 -10.93 -1.75 12.59
C ASP A 11 -12.35 -1.34 12.92
N ALA A 12 -12.50 -0.53 13.97
CA ALA A 12 -13.81 0.01 14.33
C ALA A 12 -14.26 1.02 13.27
N PRO A 13 -15.56 1.34 13.18
CA PRO A 13 -15.99 2.45 12.36
C PRO A 13 -15.21 3.74 12.67
N PHE A 14 -14.83 4.47 11.62
CA PHE A 14 -14.07 5.74 11.67
C PHE A 14 -12.63 5.64 12.19
N SER A 15 -12.11 4.44 12.48
CA SER A 15 -10.69 4.30 12.84
C SER A 15 -9.76 4.44 11.63
N ASP A 16 -8.51 4.80 11.88
CA ASP A 16 -7.49 4.86 10.84
C ASP A 16 -6.98 3.46 10.49
N ALA A 17 -7.41 2.95 9.33
CA ALA A 17 -6.97 1.67 8.80
C ALA A 17 -5.52 1.68 8.29
N ARG A 18 -4.90 2.87 8.16
CA ARG A 18 -3.53 3.00 7.66
C ARG A 18 -2.49 2.70 8.74
N ALA A 19 -2.82 2.96 10.01
CA ALA A 19 -1.96 2.69 11.14
C ALA A 19 -1.64 1.19 11.27
N HIS A 20 -0.44 0.85 11.71
CA HIS A 20 0.04 -0.52 11.85
C HIS A 20 -0.84 -1.33 12.81
N HIS A 21 -1.19 -2.56 12.43
CA HIS A 21 -2.04 -3.47 13.20
C HIS A 21 -1.20 -4.45 14.04
N GLY A 22 0.04 -4.74 13.63
CA GLY A 22 0.91 -5.71 14.28
C GLY A 22 0.52 -7.15 13.99
N VAL A 23 -0.17 -7.40 12.86
CA VAL A 23 -0.52 -8.75 12.39
C VAL A 23 0.65 -9.42 11.67
N ALA A 24 0.50 -10.68 11.27
CA ALA A 24 1.56 -11.47 10.65
C ALA A 24 2.12 -10.86 9.35
N PHE A 25 1.29 -10.17 8.57
CA PHE A 25 1.71 -9.47 7.35
C PHE A 25 0.98 -8.14 7.16
N GLU A 26 1.73 -7.10 6.78
CA GLU A 26 1.21 -5.80 6.35
C GLU A 26 1.97 -5.27 5.14
N GLY A 27 1.29 -5.07 4.02
CA GLY A 27 1.85 -4.45 2.82
C GLY A 27 1.41 -3.00 2.66
N TYR A 28 2.37 -2.17 2.28
CA TYR A 28 2.21 -0.76 1.97
C TYR A 28 2.68 -0.54 0.54
N PHE A 29 1.82 0.01 -0.31
CA PHE A 29 2.09 0.12 -1.74
C PHE A 29 1.84 1.54 -2.21
N TRP A 30 2.76 2.05 -3.02
CA TRP A 30 2.64 3.30 -3.73
C TRP A 30 2.83 3.05 -5.22
N ARG A 31 2.07 3.79 -6.01
CA ARG A 31 2.23 3.83 -7.45
C ARG A 31 2.27 5.28 -7.89
N VAL A 32 3.28 5.60 -8.69
CA VAL A 32 3.40 6.89 -9.36
C VAL A 32 3.27 6.65 -10.84
N THR A 33 2.32 7.33 -11.47
CA THR A 33 1.99 7.17 -12.88
C THR A 33 2.05 8.53 -13.56
N ASP A 34 2.88 8.66 -14.58
CA ASP A 34 2.86 9.79 -15.50
C ASP A 34 1.94 9.44 -16.69
N PRO A 35 0.72 10.01 -16.77
CA PRO A 35 -0.20 9.70 -17.86
C PRO A 35 0.28 10.21 -19.22
N GLY A 36 1.13 11.24 -19.25
CA GLY A 36 1.62 11.84 -20.48
C GLY A 36 2.65 10.96 -21.18
N THR A 37 3.50 10.26 -20.42
CA THR A 37 4.53 9.36 -20.96
C THR A 37 4.18 7.88 -20.86
N GLY A 38 3.15 7.52 -20.09
CA GLY A 38 2.83 6.14 -19.73
C GLY A 38 3.82 5.53 -18.71
N GLY A 39 4.72 6.35 -18.14
CA GLY A 39 5.68 5.92 -17.15
C GLY A 39 5.01 5.52 -15.84
N VAL A 40 5.42 4.39 -15.26
CA VAL A 40 4.92 3.92 -13.96
C VAL A 40 6.08 3.48 -13.09
N VAL A 41 6.09 3.95 -11.84
CA VAL A 41 6.97 3.47 -10.78
C VAL A 41 6.11 2.91 -9.65
N VAL A 42 6.36 1.67 -9.25
CA VAL A 42 5.70 1.01 -8.11
C VAL A 42 6.70 0.83 -7.00
N ALA A 43 6.33 1.21 -5.78
CA ALA A 43 7.08 0.94 -4.57
C ALA A 43 6.22 0.12 -3.61
N LEU A 44 6.82 -0.91 -3.00
CA LEU A 44 6.13 -1.75 -2.04
C LEU A 44 7.01 -2.08 -0.85
N LEU A 45 6.41 -2.12 0.34
CA LEU A 45 7.01 -2.60 1.57
C LEU A 45 6.04 -3.58 2.22
N GLY A 46 6.38 -4.86 2.24
CA GLY A 46 5.65 -5.91 2.94
C GLY A 46 6.36 -6.25 4.25
N ILE A 47 5.82 -5.79 5.37
CA ILE A 47 6.31 -6.08 6.72
C ILE A 47 5.72 -7.42 7.17
N CYS A 48 6.59 -8.35 7.53
CA CYS A 48 6.23 -9.62 8.13
C CYS A 48 6.57 -9.61 9.62
N ARG A 49 5.81 -10.35 10.42
CA ARG A 49 6.01 -10.48 11.85
C ARG A 49 5.88 -11.94 12.28
N ASP A 50 6.84 -12.42 13.07
CA ASP A 50 6.75 -13.76 13.65
C ASP A 50 6.01 -13.76 15.00
N ARG A 51 5.83 -14.97 15.55
CA ARG A 51 5.17 -15.20 16.85
C ARG A 51 5.90 -14.58 18.03
N ASP A 52 7.21 -14.35 17.92
CA ASP A 52 8.04 -13.73 18.97
C ASP A 52 8.02 -12.20 18.86
N GLY A 53 7.35 -11.67 17.82
CA GLY A 53 7.23 -10.25 17.56
C GLY A 53 8.39 -9.65 16.77
N ARG A 54 9.34 -10.46 16.30
CA ARG A 54 10.38 -9.98 15.38
C ARG A 54 9.76 -9.65 14.04
N SER A 55 10.23 -8.57 13.44
CA SER A 55 9.72 -8.08 12.16
C SER A 55 10.84 -7.85 11.15
N TRP A 56 10.56 -8.27 9.93
CA TRP A 56 11.40 -8.05 8.74
C TRP A 56 10.50 -7.54 7.62
N ALA A 57 11.08 -7.12 6.49
CA ALA A 57 10.26 -6.74 5.35
C ALA A 57 10.85 -7.17 4.01
N THR A 58 9.97 -7.35 3.03
CA THR A 58 10.34 -7.32 1.61
C THR A 58 10.03 -5.94 1.06
N ALA A 59 11.04 -5.25 0.55
CA ALA A 59 10.88 -4.01 -0.18
C ALA A 59 11.13 -4.24 -1.67
N ALA A 60 10.38 -3.57 -2.53
CA ALA A 60 10.68 -3.57 -3.96
C ALA A 60 10.34 -2.24 -4.63
N LEU A 61 11.10 -1.93 -5.68
CA LEU A 61 10.84 -0.89 -6.67
C LEU A 61 10.69 -1.56 -8.04
N ALA A 62 9.67 -1.17 -8.80
CA ALA A 62 9.47 -1.62 -10.17
C ALA A 62 9.20 -0.43 -11.09
N GLY A 63 9.72 -0.47 -12.32
CA GLY A 63 9.60 0.58 -13.31
C GLY A 63 9.05 0.09 -14.65
N HIS A 64 8.16 0.87 -15.24
CA HIS A 64 7.65 0.71 -16.60
C HIS A 64 7.72 2.05 -17.35
N PRO A 65 8.05 2.07 -18.65
CA PRO A 65 8.58 0.95 -19.45
C PRO A 65 9.99 0.52 -19.01
N GLY A 66 10.42 -0.67 -19.43
CA GLY A 66 11.74 -1.25 -19.12
C GLY A 66 11.68 -2.52 -18.26
N GLY A 67 10.57 -2.77 -17.57
CA GLY A 67 10.33 -4.05 -16.87
C GLY A 67 11.32 -4.34 -15.73
N VAL A 68 11.99 -3.30 -15.22
CA VAL A 68 13.02 -3.46 -14.18
C VAL A 68 12.33 -3.61 -12.83
N VAL A 69 12.72 -4.63 -12.08
CA VAL A 69 12.33 -4.83 -10.68
C VAL A 69 13.60 -4.95 -9.83
N ARG A 70 13.65 -4.21 -8.72
CA ARG A 70 14.67 -4.28 -7.69
C ARG A 70 14.01 -4.59 -6.36
N ARG A 71 14.62 -5.47 -5.58
CA ARG A 71 14.07 -5.98 -4.32
C ARG A 71 15.16 -6.13 -3.29
N ALA A 72 14.80 -5.91 -2.03
CA ALA A 72 15.65 -6.15 -0.88
C ALA A 72 14.83 -6.80 0.23
N THR A 73 15.47 -7.69 1.00
CA THR A 73 14.96 -8.13 2.29
C THR A 73 15.57 -7.22 3.34
N LEU A 74 14.73 -6.54 4.11
CA LEU A 74 15.12 -5.67 5.21
C LEU A 74 15.08 -6.49 6.50
N ASP A 75 16.21 -6.52 7.22
CA ASP A 75 16.37 -7.30 8.45
C ASP A 75 15.47 -6.81 9.57
N HIS A 76 15.19 -5.49 9.57
CA HIS A 76 14.31 -4.84 10.52
C HIS A 76 13.33 -3.93 9.79
N ALA A 77 12.06 -4.02 10.17
CA ALA A 77 11.03 -3.10 9.68
C ALA A 77 9.94 -2.89 10.73
N ALA A 78 9.35 -1.70 10.78
CA ALA A 78 8.27 -1.41 11.70
C ALA A 78 7.29 -0.39 11.12
N GLY A 79 6.05 -0.48 11.57
CA GLY A 79 5.00 0.50 11.31
C GLY A 79 4.52 1.17 12.60
N ASP A 80 4.08 2.41 12.49
CA ASP A 80 3.53 3.20 13.59
C ASP A 80 2.10 2.74 13.92
N PRO A 81 1.78 2.38 15.17
CA PRO A 81 0.46 1.87 15.54
C PRO A 81 -0.63 2.95 15.64
N ALA A 82 -0.26 4.24 15.53
CA ALA A 82 -1.18 5.37 15.66
C ALA A 82 -1.45 6.10 14.33
N ARG A 83 -0.61 5.93 13.32
CA ARG A 83 -0.71 6.65 12.03
C ARG A 83 -0.01 5.90 10.90
N LEU A 84 -0.18 6.37 9.67
CA LEU A 84 0.64 5.91 8.55
C LEU A 84 2.07 6.42 8.69
N ALA A 85 2.96 5.56 9.16
CA ALA A 85 4.41 5.72 9.10
C ALA A 85 5.05 4.34 9.12
N VAL A 86 5.96 4.07 8.18
CA VAL A 86 6.68 2.80 8.08
C VAL A 86 8.14 3.05 7.78
N HIS A 87 8.99 2.16 8.26
CA HIS A 87 10.41 2.17 7.94
C HIS A 87 10.98 0.76 7.96
N GLY A 88 12.13 0.58 7.32
CA GLY A 88 12.93 -0.62 7.44
C GLY A 88 14.33 -0.42 6.87
N ALA A 89 15.24 -1.29 7.25
CA ALA A 89 16.61 -1.26 6.76
C ALA A 89 17.26 -2.65 6.78
N THR A 90 18.27 -2.83 5.94
CA THR A 90 19.25 -3.92 6.11
C THR A 90 20.22 -3.60 7.24
N ALA A 91 20.81 -4.63 7.84
CA ALA A 91 21.79 -4.50 8.92
C ALA A 91 23.04 -3.73 8.48
N ASP A 92 23.46 -3.90 7.23
CA ASP A 92 24.55 -3.14 6.60
C ASP A 92 24.17 -1.72 6.17
N GLY A 93 22.89 -1.35 6.29
CA GLY A 93 22.36 -0.04 5.95
C GLY A 93 22.33 0.31 4.46
N ARG A 94 22.70 -0.63 3.56
CA ARG A 94 22.69 -0.41 2.09
C ARG A 94 21.29 -0.29 1.52
N SER A 95 20.29 -0.89 2.16
CA SER A 95 18.89 -0.70 1.80
C SER A 95 18.12 -0.09 2.96
N ARG A 96 17.33 0.95 2.66
CA ARG A 96 16.51 1.69 3.61
C ARG A 96 15.21 2.12 2.97
N VAL A 97 14.14 2.02 3.74
CA VAL A 97 12.81 2.50 3.36
C VAL A 97 12.27 3.38 4.48
N HIS A 98 11.65 4.49 4.11
CA HIS A 98 10.89 5.34 5.00
C HIS A 98 9.69 5.89 4.25
N ALA A 99 8.50 5.75 4.80
CA ALA A 99 7.31 6.33 4.18
C ALA A 99 6.25 6.71 5.19
N ASP A 100 5.54 7.81 4.91
CA ASP A 100 4.38 8.27 5.66
C ASP A 100 3.29 8.78 4.69
N GLU A 101 2.35 9.57 5.19
CA GLU A 101 1.26 10.14 4.38
C GLU A 101 1.70 11.11 3.27
N ARG A 102 2.91 11.67 3.39
CA ARG A 102 3.40 12.77 2.56
C ARG A 102 4.71 12.45 1.87
N ARG A 103 5.58 11.64 2.45
CA ARG A 103 6.89 11.32 1.87
C ARG A 103 7.07 9.82 1.74
N VAL A 104 7.67 9.41 0.64
CA VAL A 104 8.02 8.02 0.33
C VAL A 104 9.45 7.99 -0.15
N THR A 105 10.31 7.28 0.56
CA THR A 105 11.72 7.11 0.23
C THR A 105 12.08 5.64 0.26
N PHE A 106 12.64 5.17 -0.85
CA PHE A 106 13.23 3.85 -0.98
C PHE A 106 14.64 4.02 -1.51
N ALA A 107 15.60 3.40 -0.85
CA ALA A 107 16.95 3.19 -1.36
C ALA A 107 17.20 1.68 -1.22
N LEU A 108 17.26 0.96 -2.33
CA LEU A 108 17.46 -0.49 -2.37
C LEU A 108 18.80 -0.77 -3.04
N GLY A 109 19.86 -0.83 -2.24
CA GLY A 109 21.23 -0.94 -2.73
C GLY A 109 21.68 0.30 -3.49
N GLU A 110 22.58 0.11 -4.45
CA GLU A 110 23.24 1.21 -5.14
C GLU A 110 22.43 1.75 -6.32
N ASP A 111 21.57 0.95 -6.95
CA ASP A 111 20.97 1.26 -8.25
C ASP A 111 19.44 1.44 -8.26
N ALA A 112 18.77 1.35 -7.11
CA ALA A 112 17.32 1.55 -7.01
C ALA A 112 16.96 2.58 -5.94
N HIS A 113 16.46 3.74 -6.37
CA HIS A 113 16.11 4.85 -5.49
C HIS A 113 14.75 5.44 -5.89
N LEU A 114 13.95 5.82 -4.91
CA LEU A 114 12.73 6.60 -5.08
C LEU A 114 12.68 7.63 -3.98
N THR A 115 12.41 8.89 -4.33
CA THR A 115 12.02 9.90 -3.36
C THR A 115 10.86 10.67 -3.94
N VAL A 116 9.71 10.59 -3.27
CA VAL A 116 8.48 11.27 -3.68
C VAL A 116 7.88 11.97 -2.49
N GLU A 117 7.53 13.22 -2.69
CA GLU A 117 6.60 13.96 -1.85
C GLU A 117 5.22 13.97 -2.53
N VAL A 118 4.18 13.67 -1.75
CA VAL A 118 2.78 13.67 -2.18
C VAL A 118 2.19 15.05 -1.94
N GLU A 119 1.90 15.73 -3.03
CA GLU A 119 1.22 17.00 -3.08
C GLU A 119 -0.26 16.81 -3.41
N ARG A 120 -1.10 17.74 -2.95
CA ARG A 120 -2.56 17.76 -3.23
C ARG A 120 -3.25 16.39 -3.07
N PRO A 121 -3.08 15.68 -1.93
CA PRO A 121 -3.58 14.33 -1.78
C PRO A 121 -5.10 14.28 -1.80
N VAL A 122 -5.67 13.44 -2.67
CA VAL A 122 -7.07 13.03 -2.66
C VAL A 122 -7.18 11.73 -1.89
N ARG A 123 -7.45 11.88 -0.60
CA ARG A 123 -7.52 10.77 0.35
C ARG A 123 -8.86 10.04 0.24
N TRP A 124 -8.90 8.82 0.77
CA TRP A 124 -10.17 8.15 1.06
C TRP A 124 -11.08 9.11 1.85
N PRO A 125 -12.33 9.35 1.41
CA PRO A 125 -13.22 10.28 2.08
C PRO A 125 -13.51 9.79 3.49
N ARG A 126 -13.74 10.71 4.43
CA ARG A 126 -14.10 10.37 5.81
C ARG A 126 -15.43 9.60 5.83
N ARG A 127 -15.32 8.28 5.81
CA ARG A 127 -16.42 7.32 5.86
C ARG A 127 -16.22 6.44 7.08
N ALA A 128 -17.31 5.84 7.56
CA ALA A 128 -17.25 4.86 8.65
C ALA A 128 -16.32 3.68 8.33
N LEU A 129 -16.21 3.28 7.05
CA LEU A 129 -15.50 2.08 6.62
C LEU A 129 -14.60 2.37 5.41
N GLY A 130 -13.45 1.70 5.36
CA GLY A 130 -12.41 1.75 4.32
C GLY A 130 -12.63 0.80 3.15
N GLY A 131 -11.56 0.37 2.47
CA GLY A 131 -11.65 -0.34 1.18
C GLY A 131 -12.32 -1.72 1.25
N THR A 132 -12.19 -2.40 2.40
CA THR A 132 -12.78 -3.73 2.65
C THR A 132 -14.28 -3.65 2.98
N GLY A 133 -14.83 -2.44 3.17
CA GLY A 133 -16.24 -2.26 3.51
C GLY A 133 -16.61 -2.87 4.86
N PRO A 134 -17.82 -3.45 5.03
CA PRO A 134 -18.28 -4.00 6.30
C PRO A 134 -17.34 -5.06 6.89
N ALA A 135 -16.64 -5.83 6.05
CA ALA A 135 -15.67 -6.82 6.52
C ALA A 135 -14.49 -6.21 7.30
N GLN A 136 -14.27 -4.89 7.24
CA GLN A 136 -13.30 -4.19 8.09
C GLN A 136 -13.53 -4.43 9.59
N VAL A 137 -14.78 -4.58 10.04
CA VAL A 137 -15.09 -4.76 11.47
C VAL A 137 -15.07 -6.23 11.91
N VAL A 138 -14.74 -7.16 11.02
CA VAL A 138 -14.72 -8.60 11.31
C VAL A 138 -13.29 -8.99 11.70
N PRO A 139 -13.01 -9.35 12.96
CA PRO A 139 -11.67 -9.75 13.38
C PRO A 139 -11.26 -11.10 12.80
N GLY A 140 -9.94 -11.28 12.62
CA GLY A 140 -9.36 -12.57 12.23
C GLY A 140 -9.49 -12.91 10.74
N LEU A 141 -9.87 -11.96 9.88
CA LEU A 141 -9.80 -12.19 8.45
C LEU A 141 -8.34 -12.42 8.01
N SER A 142 -8.18 -13.36 7.08
CA SER A 142 -6.87 -13.65 6.50
C SER A 142 -6.32 -12.48 5.68
N GLN A 143 -7.20 -11.58 5.21
CA GLN A 143 -6.83 -10.45 4.38
C GLN A 143 -7.81 -9.27 4.51
N TYR A 144 -7.25 -8.08 4.63
CA TYR A 144 -7.91 -6.79 4.55
C TYR A 144 -7.20 -5.92 3.50
N TRP A 145 -7.90 -4.91 3.00
CA TRP A 145 -7.42 -3.98 1.98
C TRP A 145 -8.03 -2.59 2.10
N HIS A 146 -7.21 -1.57 1.90
CA HIS A 146 -7.62 -0.18 1.95
C HIS A 146 -6.81 0.72 1.00
N PRO A 147 -7.45 1.25 -0.08
CA PRO A 147 -6.85 2.29 -0.90
C PRO A 147 -7.04 3.64 -0.19
N TRP A 148 -5.99 4.13 0.45
CA TRP A 148 -6.09 5.31 1.33
C TRP A 148 -5.76 6.61 0.61
N LEU A 149 -4.94 6.56 -0.44
CA LEU A 149 -4.66 7.67 -1.36
C LEU A 149 -5.21 7.30 -2.72
N LEU A 150 -6.33 7.92 -3.10
CA LEU A 150 -6.99 7.67 -4.37
C LEU A 150 -6.34 8.50 -5.49
N ASP A 151 -5.75 9.63 -5.13
CA ASP A 151 -5.04 10.48 -6.07
C ASP A 151 -4.10 11.46 -5.37
N GLY A 152 -3.27 12.14 -6.15
CA GLY A 152 -2.35 13.17 -5.70
C GLY A 152 -1.35 13.48 -6.80
N THR A 153 -0.49 14.47 -6.59
CA THR A 153 0.64 14.74 -7.48
C THR A 153 1.95 14.47 -6.78
N ALA A 154 2.90 13.84 -7.47
CA ALA A 154 4.24 13.62 -6.97
C ALA A 154 5.10 14.86 -7.21
N ARG A 155 6.02 15.09 -6.28
CA ARG A 155 7.23 15.87 -6.49
C ARG A 155 8.42 14.99 -6.14
N GLY A 156 9.37 14.85 -7.06
CA GLY A 156 10.58 14.06 -6.86
C GLY A 156 10.94 13.16 -8.04
N SER A 157 11.64 12.07 -7.77
CA SER A 157 12.27 11.26 -8.81
C SER A 157 12.44 9.80 -8.39
N ALA A 158 12.66 8.96 -9.40
CA ALA A 158 13.06 7.58 -9.23
C ALA A 158 14.27 7.25 -10.11
N ARG A 159 15.09 6.31 -9.66
CA ARG A 159 16.14 5.67 -10.45
C ARG A 159 16.05 4.16 -10.26
N LEU A 160 16.06 3.41 -11.35
CA LEU A 160 16.15 1.95 -11.34
C LEU A 160 17.13 1.51 -12.43
N GLY A 161 18.29 0.99 -12.01
CA GLY A 161 19.40 0.71 -12.91
C GLY A 161 19.88 2.00 -13.59
N GLU A 162 19.91 1.96 -14.92
CA GLU A 162 20.33 3.08 -15.77
C GLU A 162 19.22 4.12 -16.01
N ARG A 163 17.96 3.79 -15.69
CA ARG A 163 16.83 4.66 -15.99
C ARG A 163 16.51 5.57 -14.81
N THR A 164 16.31 6.84 -15.11
CA THR A 164 15.87 7.87 -14.16
C THR A 164 14.57 8.48 -14.66
N TRP A 165 13.62 8.68 -13.74
CA TRP A 165 12.35 9.33 -13.99
C TRP A 165 12.29 10.62 -13.18
N ASN A 166 11.97 11.74 -13.83
CA ASN A 166 11.38 12.88 -13.15
C ASN A 166 9.90 12.55 -12.92
N LEU A 167 9.44 12.64 -11.67
CA LEU A 167 8.07 12.31 -11.28
C LEU A 167 7.26 13.56 -10.93
N ASP A 168 7.81 14.76 -11.12
CA ASP A 168 7.10 16.01 -10.85
C ASP A 168 5.79 16.10 -11.66
N GLY A 169 4.69 16.27 -10.94
CA GLY A 169 3.33 16.33 -11.51
C GLY A 169 2.69 14.97 -11.81
N ALA A 170 3.44 13.87 -11.72
CA ALA A 170 2.89 12.53 -11.93
C ALA A 170 1.83 12.17 -10.88
N ARG A 171 0.86 11.32 -11.21
CA ARG A 171 -0.24 10.94 -10.33
C ARG A 171 0.22 9.92 -9.30
N VAL A 172 -0.25 10.05 -8.06
CA VAL A 172 0.10 9.13 -6.97
C VAL A 172 -1.13 8.40 -6.44
N TYR A 173 -1.01 7.08 -6.36
CA TYR A 173 -1.95 6.19 -5.69
C TYR A 173 -1.24 5.45 -4.56
N ALA A 174 -1.93 5.17 -3.47
CA ALA A 174 -1.39 4.33 -2.42
C ALA A 174 -2.45 3.54 -1.64
N GLU A 175 -2.05 2.36 -1.22
CA GLU A 175 -2.90 1.40 -0.52
C GLU A 175 -2.16 0.67 0.58
N LYS A 176 -2.95 0.04 1.45
CA LYS A 176 -2.48 -0.87 2.48
C LYS A 176 -3.25 -2.17 2.39
N ASN A 177 -2.56 -3.30 2.55
CA ASN A 177 -3.17 -4.60 2.77
C ASN A 177 -2.58 -5.23 4.04
N TRP A 178 -3.33 -6.06 4.75
CA TRP A 178 -2.83 -6.73 5.94
C TRP A 178 -3.62 -7.99 6.26
N GLY A 179 -3.07 -8.87 7.08
CA GLY A 179 -3.74 -10.11 7.45
C GLY A 179 -3.04 -10.87 8.57
N GLY A 180 -3.83 -11.53 9.41
CA GLY A 180 -3.30 -12.42 10.46
C GLY A 180 -2.72 -13.72 9.92
N GLY A 181 -3.09 -14.12 8.69
CA GLY A 181 -2.65 -15.36 8.05
C GLY A 181 -1.31 -15.28 7.31
N GLY A 182 -0.61 -14.13 7.35
CA GLY A 182 0.57 -13.88 6.54
C GLY A 182 0.21 -13.45 5.12
N PHE A 183 1.15 -13.62 4.17
CA PHE A 183 0.88 -13.31 2.77
C PHE A 183 -0.19 -14.26 2.20
N PRO A 184 -1.22 -13.76 1.52
CA PRO A 184 -2.34 -14.57 1.03
C PRO A 184 -1.89 -15.54 -0.08
N ALA A 185 -2.46 -16.75 -0.08
CA ALA A 185 -2.14 -17.79 -1.06
C ALA A 185 -2.51 -17.40 -2.51
N ALA A 186 -3.52 -16.55 -2.68
CA ALA A 186 -3.90 -15.98 -3.97
C ALA A 186 -4.49 -14.59 -3.74
N TRP A 187 -3.81 -13.58 -4.25
CA TRP A 187 -4.21 -12.18 -4.11
C TRP A 187 -3.79 -11.39 -5.34
N TRP A 188 -4.70 -10.55 -5.80
CA TRP A 188 -4.48 -9.61 -6.89
C TRP A 188 -4.96 -8.24 -6.45
N TRP A 189 -4.30 -7.22 -6.96
CA TRP A 189 -4.68 -5.83 -6.73
C TRP A 189 -4.18 -5.00 -7.90
N GLY A 190 -4.77 -3.84 -8.05
CA GLY A 190 -4.40 -2.93 -9.11
C GLY A 190 -5.13 -1.61 -8.98
N GLN A 191 -4.69 -0.71 -9.83
CA GLN A 191 -5.21 0.63 -9.93
C GLN A 191 -5.01 1.13 -11.36
N ALA A 192 -5.91 1.99 -11.81
CA ALA A 192 -5.87 2.67 -13.09
C ALA A 192 -6.09 4.18 -12.90
N HIS A 193 -5.25 4.95 -13.60
CA HIS A 193 -5.32 6.40 -13.84
C HIS A 193 -5.24 6.64 -15.35
N GLY A 194 -5.24 7.91 -15.77
CA GLY A 194 -5.06 8.27 -17.18
C GLY A 194 -6.33 8.08 -18.03
N PHE A 195 -7.49 8.08 -17.39
CA PHE A 195 -8.76 8.20 -18.11
C PHE A 195 -8.88 9.58 -18.75
N ALA A 196 -9.65 9.70 -19.84
CA ALA A 196 -9.99 11.00 -20.44
C ALA A 196 -10.62 11.97 -19.42
N ARG A 197 -11.28 11.41 -18.41
CA ARG A 197 -11.71 12.12 -17.22
C ARG A 197 -10.58 12.10 -16.17
N GLU A 198 -9.84 13.20 -16.08
CA GLU A 198 -8.63 13.31 -15.23
C GLU A 198 -8.87 13.10 -13.73
N ASP A 199 -10.10 13.34 -13.27
CA ASP A 199 -10.51 13.14 -11.87
C ASP A 199 -11.11 11.74 -11.62
N ALA A 200 -10.90 10.79 -12.53
CA ALA A 200 -11.30 9.41 -12.37
C ALA A 200 -10.14 8.52 -11.86
N THR A 201 -10.46 7.62 -10.93
CA THR A 201 -9.53 6.59 -10.48
C THR A 201 -10.29 5.30 -10.24
N VAL A 202 -9.73 4.18 -10.69
CA VAL A 202 -10.26 2.85 -10.35
C VAL A 202 -9.19 2.12 -9.57
N ALA A 203 -9.52 1.62 -8.38
CA ALA A 203 -8.69 0.74 -7.59
C ALA A 203 -9.44 -0.56 -7.34
N PHE A 204 -8.74 -1.68 -7.35
CA PHE A 204 -9.37 -2.98 -7.19
C PHE A 204 -8.44 -3.94 -6.47
N ALA A 205 -9.02 -4.84 -5.68
CA ALA A 205 -8.29 -5.94 -5.08
C ALA A 205 -9.22 -7.12 -4.84
N GLY A 206 -8.64 -8.31 -4.78
CA GLY A 206 -9.39 -9.51 -4.49
C GLY A 206 -8.51 -10.73 -4.42
N GLY A 207 -9.13 -11.85 -4.09
CA GLY A 207 -8.42 -13.11 -3.91
C GLY A 207 -9.14 -14.03 -2.94
N ARG A 208 -8.39 -14.96 -2.37
CA ARG A 208 -8.90 -15.89 -1.37
C ARG A 208 -8.81 -15.25 0.01
N ALA A 209 -9.95 -14.93 0.59
CA ALA A 209 -10.10 -14.52 1.98
C ALA A 209 -10.58 -15.70 2.83
N GLY A 210 -10.30 -15.66 4.13
CA GLY A 210 -10.73 -16.69 5.06
C GLY A 210 -10.98 -16.17 6.46
N LEU A 211 -11.81 -16.91 7.19
CA LEU A 211 -12.10 -16.71 8.61
C LEU A 211 -12.15 -18.10 9.27
N GLY A 212 -11.13 -18.43 10.06
CA GLY A 212 -11.00 -19.78 10.62
C GLY A 212 -10.98 -20.84 9.51
N PRO A 213 -11.92 -21.82 9.48
CA PRO A 213 -12.02 -22.82 8.42
C PRO A 213 -12.69 -22.31 7.13
N LEU A 214 -13.42 -21.19 7.19
CA LEU A 214 -14.15 -20.67 6.04
C LEU A 214 -13.17 -20.09 5.01
N ARG A 215 -13.44 -20.35 3.73
CA ARG A 215 -12.68 -19.82 2.59
C ARG A 215 -13.68 -19.19 1.62
N LEU A 216 -13.44 -17.95 1.24
CA LEU A 216 -14.29 -17.15 0.37
C LEU A 216 -13.43 -16.49 -0.69
N THR A 217 -14.01 -16.22 -1.86
CA THR A 217 -13.42 -15.30 -2.82
C THR A 217 -13.98 -13.93 -2.51
N ALA A 218 -13.10 -12.99 -2.18
CA ALA A 218 -13.45 -11.60 -1.97
C ALA A 218 -12.99 -10.75 -3.15
N THR A 219 -13.79 -9.77 -3.55
CA THR A 219 -13.46 -8.79 -4.58
C THR A 219 -13.98 -7.43 -4.14
N SER A 220 -13.14 -6.41 -4.24
CA SER A 220 -13.49 -5.01 -4.01
C SER A 220 -13.05 -4.17 -5.19
N VAL A 221 -13.94 -3.30 -5.66
CA VAL A 221 -13.68 -2.29 -6.68
C VAL A 221 -14.10 -0.94 -6.13
N ILE A 222 -13.17 0.02 -6.18
CA ILE A 222 -13.36 1.41 -5.80
C ILE A 222 -13.26 2.25 -7.05
N VAL A 223 -14.28 3.07 -7.29
CA VAL A 223 -14.27 4.06 -8.36
C VAL A 223 -14.40 5.43 -7.72
N ARG A 224 -13.42 6.31 -8.00
CA ARG A 224 -13.53 7.74 -7.73
C ARG A 224 -13.86 8.45 -9.04
N ALA A 225 -14.84 9.36 -9.01
CA ALA A 225 -15.11 10.30 -10.08
C ALA A 225 -15.38 11.67 -9.44
N GLY A 226 -14.40 12.57 -9.52
CA GLY A 226 -14.46 13.85 -8.81
C GLY A 226 -14.54 13.64 -7.29
N ARG A 227 -15.60 14.15 -6.68
CA ARG A 227 -15.83 14.03 -5.22
C ARG A 227 -16.51 12.71 -4.83
N GLU A 228 -17.07 11.99 -5.79
CA GLU A 228 -17.79 10.76 -5.52
C GLU A 228 -16.82 9.57 -5.44
N VAL A 229 -17.09 8.69 -4.48
CA VAL A 229 -16.37 7.42 -4.33
C VAL A 229 -17.42 6.33 -4.16
N VAL A 230 -17.46 5.42 -5.12
CA VAL A 230 -18.30 4.23 -5.13
C VAL A 230 -17.45 3.02 -4.73
N ARG A 231 -17.99 2.17 -3.87
CA ARG A 231 -17.37 0.90 -3.44
C ARG A 231 -18.31 -0.25 -3.77
N LEU A 232 -17.78 -1.24 -4.49
CA LEU A 232 -18.46 -2.48 -4.83
C LEU A 232 -17.68 -3.63 -4.21
N THR A 233 -18.30 -4.39 -3.32
CA THR A 233 -17.67 -5.53 -2.63
C THR A 233 -18.52 -6.79 -2.81
N ARG A 234 -17.88 -7.90 -3.19
CA ARG A 234 -18.49 -9.24 -3.31
C ARG A 234 -17.63 -10.26 -2.59
#